data_AF-A0AAD3XDT4-F1
#
_entry.id   AF-A0AAD3XDT4-F1
#
_cell.length_a   1.000
_cell.length_b   1.000
_cell.length_c   1.000
_cell.angle_alpha   90.00
_cell.angle_beta   90.00
_cell.angle_gamma   90.00
#
_symmetry.space_group_name_H-M   'P 1'
#
loop_
_entity.id
_entity.type
_entity.pdbx_description
1 polymer ?
#
loop_
_entity_poly.entity_id
_entity_poly.type
_entity_poly.pdbx_seq_one_letter_code
_entity_poly.pdbx_strand_id
1 'polypeptide(L)'
;MPRYKDEDPAIQVYTVCDESKYLIVRNVPALGCGELLMQLFSTYGEVEECKPMDAEECGPFTDVYWIKFHQISNSRFTKRKLDESVFLGNQLLVSYAPNCESLYDTKENLEGRRTEVLARLKYQRH
;
A
#
# COMPACT_ATOMS: atom_id res chain seq x y z
N MET A 1 -3.17 -9.51 0.41
CA MET A 1 -2.89 -10.57 -0.58
C MET A 1 -2.84 -9.95 -1.98
N PRO A 2 -1.81 -10.25 -2.81
CA PRO A 2 -1.74 -9.75 -4.18
C PRO A 2 -2.83 -10.39 -5.05
N ARG A 3 -3.43 -9.63 -5.97
CA ARG A 3 -4.27 -10.20 -7.04
C ARG A 3 -3.35 -10.92 -8.02
N TYR A 4 -3.48 -12.24 -8.15
CA TYR A 4 -3.04 -12.92 -9.37
C TYR A 4 -4.11 -12.69 -10.44
N LYS A 5 -3.71 -12.20 -11.62
CA LYS A 5 -4.62 -11.85 -12.72
C LYS A 5 -5.30 -13.08 -13.37
N ASP A 6 -4.97 -14.29 -12.94
CA ASP A 6 -5.45 -15.57 -13.49
C ASP A 6 -6.43 -16.33 -12.57
N GLU A 7 -6.82 -15.80 -11.42
CA GLU A 7 -7.81 -16.46 -10.55
C GLU A 7 -9.22 -15.92 -10.78
N ASP A 8 -10.20 -16.85 -10.84
CA ASP A 8 -11.62 -16.53 -10.88
C ASP A 8 -12.01 -15.60 -9.72
N PRO A 9 -12.96 -14.66 -9.91
CA PRO A 9 -13.36 -13.71 -8.89
C PRO A 9 -13.98 -14.43 -7.68
N ALA A 10 -13.16 -14.72 -6.68
CA ALA A 10 -13.59 -15.23 -5.38
C ALA A 10 -14.11 -14.07 -4.51
N ILE A 11 -15.20 -14.33 -3.78
CA ILE A 11 -15.71 -13.41 -2.75
C ILE A 11 -14.67 -13.37 -1.62
N GLN A 12 -13.92 -12.28 -1.52
CA GLN A 12 -12.94 -12.07 -0.45
C GLN A 12 -13.48 -11.11 0.61
N VAL A 13 -13.38 -11.52 1.87
CA VAL A 13 -13.72 -10.67 3.01
C VAL A 13 -12.54 -9.75 3.26
N TYR A 14 -12.72 -8.45 3.06
CA TYR A 14 -11.74 -7.44 3.43
C TYR A 14 -11.89 -7.07 4.91
N THR A 15 -10.80 -7.21 5.64
CA THR A 15 -10.66 -6.82 7.04
C THR A 15 -9.71 -5.64 7.17
N VAL A 16 -9.69 -5.06 8.37
CA VAL A 16 -8.78 -3.95 8.71
C VAL A 16 -7.31 -4.36 8.57
N CYS A 17 -7.01 -5.63 8.80
CA CYS A 17 -5.67 -6.19 8.70
C CYS A 17 -5.24 -6.46 7.25
N ASP A 18 -6.15 -6.36 6.28
CA ASP A 18 -5.80 -6.43 4.84
C ASP A 18 -5.31 -5.07 4.30
N GLU A 19 -5.59 -3.99 5.03
CA GLU A 19 -5.04 -2.66 4.79
C GLU A 19 -3.79 -2.47 5.64
N SER A 20 -2.78 -1.81 5.07
CA SER A 20 -1.52 -1.58 5.76
C SER A 20 -0.93 -0.21 5.40
N LYS A 21 -0.12 0.35 6.29
CA LYS A 21 0.73 1.51 5.96
C LYS A 21 1.91 1.16 5.05
N TYR A 22 2.19 -0.14 4.90
CA TYR A 22 3.20 -0.67 4.00
C TYR A 22 2.59 -1.06 2.65
N LEU A 23 3.23 -0.61 1.58
CA LEU A 23 2.87 -0.91 0.20
C LEU A 23 4.06 -1.57 -0.51
N ILE A 24 3.75 -2.55 -1.36
CA ILE A 24 4.66 -3.09 -2.36
C ILE A 24 4.20 -2.58 -3.73
N VAL A 25 5.13 -1.96 -4.45
CA VAL A 25 4.95 -1.42 -5.79
C VAL A 25 5.77 -2.26 -6.76
N ARG A 26 5.09 -3.01 -7.63
CA ARG A 26 5.71 -3.80 -8.70
C ARG A 26 5.59 -3.10 -10.05
N ASN A 27 6.33 -3.61 -11.02
CA ASN A 27 6.37 -3.10 -12.40
C ASN A 27 6.97 -1.68 -12.53
N VAL A 28 7.86 -1.30 -11.61
CA VAL A 28 8.60 -0.03 -11.69
C VAL A 28 9.73 -0.22 -12.71
N PRO A 29 9.99 0.69 -13.67
CA PRO A 29 11.11 0.53 -14.60
C PRO A 29 12.46 0.47 -13.89
N ALA A 30 13.31 -0.49 -14.27
CA ALA A 30 14.67 -0.70 -13.73
C ALA A 30 15.68 0.33 -14.24
N LEU A 31 15.37 1.61 -14.07
CA LEU A 31 16.17 2.78 -14.48
C LEU A 31 16.70 3.58 -13.28
N GLY A 32 16.67 2.99 -12.07
CA GLY A 32 17.01 3.72 -10.84
C GLY A 32 15.94 4.72 -10.42
N CYS A 33 14.65 4.38 -10.60
CA CYS A 33 13.52 5.29 -10.40
C CYS A 33 13.16 5.54 -8.92
N GLY A 34 13.94 5.07 -7.95
CA GLY A 34 13.60 5.11 -6.53
C GLY A 34 13.28 6.53 -6.02
N GLU A 35 14.08 7.53 -6.39
CA GLU A 35 13.85 8.93 -5.98
C GLU A 35 12.57 9.51 -6.59
N LEU A 36 12.33 9.25 -7.88
CA LEU A 36 11.11 9.69 -8.58
C LEU A 36 9.86 9.02 -8.00
N LEU A 37 9.96 7.75 -7.65
CA LEU A 37 8.90 7.00 -7.01
C LEU A 37 8.63 7.55 -5.61
N MET A 38 9.65 7.80 -4.80
CA MET A 38 9.51 8.42 -3.49
C MET A 38 8.84 9.80 -3.61
N GLN A 39 9.27 10.64 -4.57
CA GLN A 39 8.69 11.96 -4.79
C GLN A 39 7.21 11.86 -5.18
N LEU A 40 6.85 10.94 -6.07
CA LEU A 40 5.46 10.70 -6.47
C LEU A 40 4.60 10.30 -5.26
N PHE A 41 5.04 9.33 -4.47
CA PHE A 41 4.29 8.84 -3.31
C PHE A 41 4.19 9.89 -2.20
N SER A 42 5.21 10.74 -2.06
CA SER A 42 5.22 11.86 -1.11
C SER A 42 4.16 12.92 -1.40
N THR A 43 3.67 13.03 -2.64
CA THR A 43 2.57 13.96 -2.97
C THR A 43 1.22 13.56 -2.34
N TYR A 44 1.08 12.30 -1.94
CA TYR A 44 -0.13 11.75 -1.35
C TYR A 44 -0.07 11.67 0.18
N GLY A 45 1.09 11.95 0.78
CA GLY A 45 1.29 11.97 2.22
C GLY A 45 2.75 11.73 2.62
N GLU A 46 3.02 11.85 3.91
CA GLU A 46 4.36 11.64 4.46
C GLU A 46 4.82 10.18 4.34
N VAL A 47 5.88 9.97 3.56
CA VAL A 47 6.55 8.69 3.36
C VAL A 47 7.70 8.60 4.36
N GLU A 48 7.68 7.57 5.22
CA GLU A 48 8.76 7.32 6.18
C GLU A 48 9.96 6.65 5.50
N GLU A 49 9.68 5.71 4.60
CA GLU A 49 10.74 4.89 4.01
C GLU A 49 10.36 4.40 2.61
N CYS A 50 11.32 4.37 1.70
CA CYS A 50 11.19 3.74 0.39
C CYS A 50 12.49 2.97 0.09
N LYS A 51 12.38 1.67 -0.17
CA LYS A 51 13.52 0.79 -0.44
C LYS A 51 13.23 -0.15 -1.62
N PRO A 52 14.23 -0.48 -2.45
CA PRO A 52 14.11 -1.58 -3.40
C PRO A 52 13.98 -2.92 -2.66
N MET A 53 13.21 -3.85 -3.20
CA MET A 53 13.08 -5.23 -2.71
C MET A 53 13.79 -6.19 -3.68
N ASP A 54 15.10 -6.36 -3.49
CA ASP A 54 15.92 -7.23 -4.34
C ASP A 54 15.59 -8.73 -4.17
N ALA A 55 14.89 -9.09 -3.09
CA ALA A 55 14.52 -10.48 -2.77
C ALA A 55 13.23 -10.95 -3.47
N GLU A 56 12.43 -10.05 -4.04
CA GLU A 56 11.20 -10.40 -4.75
C GLU A 56 11.50 -10.72 -6.22
N GLU A 57 10.76 -11.68 -6.79
CA GLU A 57 10.87 -11.98 -8.23
C GLU A 57 10.44 -10.77 -9.06
N CYS A 58 11.42 -10.20 -9.77
CA CYS A 58 11.24 -9.07 -10.65
C CYS A 58 11.02 -9.53 -12.09
N GLY A 59 10.09 -8.88 -12.80
CA GLY A 59 9.96 -9.08 -14.25
C GLY A 59 11.16 -8.49 -15.00
N PRO A 60 11.39 -8.88 -16.26
CA PRO A 60 12.49 -8.35 -17.05
C PRO A 60 12.39 -6.81 -17.16
N PHE A 61 13.48 -6.12 -16.84
CA PHE A 61 13.61 -4.65 -16.86
C PHE A 61 12.67 -3.91 -15.89
N THR A 62 12.19 -4.59 -14.85
CA THR A 62 11.35 -4.01 -13.82
C THR A 62 11.92 -4.28 -12.43
N ASP A 63 11.66 -3.37 -11.51
CA ASP A 63 12.02 -3.45 -10.10
C ASP A 63 10.75 -3.49 -9.23
N VAL A 64 10.93 -3.98 -8.00
CA VAL A 64 9.93 -3.95 -6.94
C VAL A 64 10.41 -3.04 -5.83
N TYR A 65 9.54 -2.15 -5.38
CA TYR A 65 9.82 -1.24 -4.28
C TYR A 65 8.86 -1.48 -3.12
N TRP A 66 9.39 -1.30 -1.92
CA TRP A 66 8.64 -1.26 -0.68
C TRP A 66 8.58 0.18 -0.18
N ILE A 67 7.38 0.62 0.17
CA ILE A 67 7.10 1.99 0.62
C ILE A 67 6.32 1.94 1.92
N LYS A 68 6.77 2.71 2.89
CA LYS A 68 6.12 2.87 4.20
C LYS A 68 5.61 4.30 4.35
N PHE A 69 4.31 4.45 4.57
CA PHE A 69 3.71 5.72 4.97
C PHE A 69 3.70 5.88 6.48
N HIS A 70 3.71 7.14 6.94
CA HIS A 70 3.50 7.45 8.34
C HIS A 70 2.08 7.07 8.79
N GLN A 71 1.09 7.40 7.97
CA GLN A 71 -0.33 7.12 8.26
C GLN A 71 -0.94 6.13 7.27
N ILE A 72 -1.75 5.20 7.80
CA ILE A 72 -2.49 4.23 6.99
C ILE A 72 -3.53 4.88 6.06
N SER A 73 -4.07 6.04 6.41
CA SER A 73 -4.98 6.83 5.56
C SER A 73 -4.32 7.23 4.25
N ASN A 74 -3.07 7.66 4.31
CA ASN A 74 -2.28 8.06 3.14
C ASN A 74 -2.02 6.85 2.25
N SER A 75 -1.56 5.74 2.82
CA SER A 75 -1.40 4.47 2.10
C SER A 75 -2.69 4.05 1.37
N ARG A 76 -3.85 4.13 2.04
CA ARG A 76 -5.15 3.82 1.43
C ARG A 76 -5.53 4.74 0.28
N PHE A 77 -5.22 6.02 0.41
CA PHE A 77 -5.50 7.00 -0.64
C PHE A 77 -4.56 6.78 -1.83
N THR A 78 -3.28 6.62 -1.57
CA THR A 78 -2.24 6.36 -2.56
C THR A 78 -2.50 5.09 -3.34
N LYS A 79 -2.79 3.96 -2.69
CA LYS A 79 -3.17 2.72 -3.38
C LYS A 79 -4.32 3.02 -4.34
N ARG A 80 -5.43 3.58 -3.85
CA ARG A 80 -6.62 3.86 -4.69
C ARG A 80 -6.35 4.77 -5.89
N LYS A 81 -5.31 5.60 -5.84
CA LYS A 81 -4.97 6.54 -6.91
C LYS A 81 -3.87 6.05 -7.85
N LEU A 82 -2.87 5.35 -7.32
CA LEU A 82 -1.68 4.95 -8.06
C LEU A 82 -1.68 3.50 -8.51
N ASP A 83 -2.51 2.64 -7.93
CA ASP A 83 -2.66 1.29 -8.46
C ASP A 83 -3.21 1.36 -9.88
N GLU A 84 -2.58 0.61 -10.79
CA GLU A 84 -2.86 0.60 -12.22
C GLU A 84 -2.63 1.95 -12.94
N SER A 85 -1.99 2.92 -12.28
CA SER A 85 -1.56 4.18 -12.91
C SER A 85 -0.29 4.01 -13.73
N VAL A 86 -0.09 4.87 -14.74
CA VAL A 86 1.10 4.83 -15.59
C VAL A 86 2.22 5.66 -14.97
N PHE A 87 3.37 5.04 -14.75
CA PHE A 87 4.61 5.65 -14.30
C PHE A 87 5.74 5.31 -15.27
N LEU A 88 6.30 6.34 -15.91
CA LEU A 88 7.41 6.21 -16.88
C LEU A 88 7.16 5.14 -17.96
N GLY A 89 5.92 5.05 -18.44
CA GLY A 89 5.51 4.10 -19.49
C GLY A 89 5.02 2.73 -18.97
N ASN A 90 5.23 2.40 -17.69
CA ASN A 90 4.76 1.16 -17.10
C ASN A 90 3.54 1.37 -16.22
N GLN A 91 2.64 0.39 -16.20
CA GLN A 91 1.49 0.40 -15.29
C GLN A 91 1.90 -0.12 -13.90
N LEU A 92 1.86 0.73 -12.88
CA LEU A 92 2.21 0.34 -11.52
C LEU A 92 1.23 -0.68 -10.97
N LEU A 93 1.75 -1.64 -10.20
CA LEU A 93 0.96 -2.61 -9.46
C LEU A 93 1.20 -2.39 -7.96
N VAL A 94 0.23 -1.81 -7.27
CA VAL A 94 0.35 -1.40 -5.87
C VAL A 94 -0.50 -2.32 -4.98
N SER A 95 0.16 -3.04 -4.08
CA SER A 95 -0.48 -3.96 -3.14
C SER A 95 -0.13 -3.63 -1.70
N TYR A 96 -1.06 -3.82 -0.76
CA TYR A 96 -0.74 -3.75 0.67
C TYR A 96 0.13 -4.92 1.09
N ALA A 97 1.02 -4.66 2.04
CA ALA A 97 1.94 -5.65 2.62
C ALA A 97 1.77 -5.75 4.15
N PRO A 98 0.62 -6.27 4.64
CA PRO A 98 0.39 -6.42 6.07
C PRO A 98 1.37 -7.40 6.73
N ASN A 99 1.96 -8.32 5.96
CA ASN A 99 3.03 -9.22 6.40
C ASN A 99 4.34 -8.50 6.75
N CYS A 100 4.51 -7.24 6.33
CA CYS A 100 5.66 -6.40 6.70
C CYS A 100 5.40 -5.57 7.96
N GLU A 101 4.20 -5.64 8.57
CA GLU A 101 3.88 -4.89 9.78
C GLU A 101 4.59 -5.43 11.01
N SER A 102 5.01 -4.51 11.89
CA SER A 102 5.38 -4.88 13.26
C SER A 102 4.14 -5.06 14.14
N LEU A 103 4.30 -5.74 15.29
CA LEU A 103 3.21 -5.88 16.27
C LEU A 103 2.64 -4.52 16.74
N TYR A 104 3.48 -3.49 16.80
CA TYR A 104 3.07 -2.14 17.15
C TYR A 104 2.16 -1.53 16.06
N ASP A 105 2.55 -1.69 14.80
CA ASP A 105 1.80 -1.18 13.65
C ASP A 105 0.41 -1.82 13.57
N THR A 106 0.33 -3.13 13.75
CA THR A 106 -0.96 -3.85 13.74
C THR A 106 -1.85 -3.41 14.90
N LYS A 107 -1.28 -3.19 16.10
CA LYS A 107 -2.02 -2.67 17.25
C LYS A 107 -2.59 -1.28 16.95
N GLU A 108 -1.77 -0.37 16.42
CA GLU A 108 -2.18 0.97 16.03
C GLU A 108 -3.33 0.94 15.00
N ASN A 109 -3.25 0.07 14.00
CA ASN A 109 -4.29 -0.10 12.99
C ASN A 109 -5.64 -0.53 13.62
N LEU A 110 -5.60 -1.52 14.52
CA LEU A 110 -6.80 -2.00 15.23
C LEU A 110 -7.39 -0.95 16.17
N GLU A 111 -6.56 -0.22 16.92
CA GLU A 111 -7.01 0.85 17.81
C GLU A 111 -7.60 2.04 17.03
N GLY A 112 -6.98 2.39 15.90
CA GLY A 112 -7.49 3.40 14.98
C GLY A 112 -8.89 3.04 14.47
N ARG A 113 -9.08 1.79 14.03
CA ARG A 113 -10.40 1.31 13.60
C ARG A 113 -11.42 1.33 14.74
N ARG A 114 -11.05 0.86 15.93
CA ARG A 114 -11.93 0.87 17.10
C ARG A 114 -12.43 2.28 17.41
N THR A 115 -11.54 3.26 17.36
CA THR A 115 -11.86 4.67 17.61
C THR A 115 -12.80 5.22 16.55
N GLU A 116 -12.56 4.93 15.27
CA GLU A 116 -13.42 5.33 14.16
C GLU A 116 -14.84 4.77 14.30
N VAL A 117 -14.97 3.48 14.63
CA VAL A 117 -16.27 2.82 14.84
C VAL A 117 -17.02 3.46 16.02
N LEU A 118 -16.33 3.71 17.14
CA LEU A 118 -16.93 4.37 18.30
C LEU A 118 -17.39 5.80 17.97
N ALA A 119 -16.63 6.55 17.16
CA ALA A 119 -17.01 7.89 16.72
C ALA A 119 -18.30 7.87 15.88
N ARG A 120 -18.40 6.92 14.93
CA ARG A 120 -19.61 6.75 14.09
C ARG A 120 -20.84 6.38 14.91
N LEU A 121 -20.70 5.50 15.89
CA LEU A 121 -21.79 5.11 16.79
C LEU A 121 -22.30 6.26 17.66
N LYS A 122 -21.41 7.17 18.08
CA LYS A 122 -21.81 8.37 18.84
C LYS A 122 -22.59 9.36 17.97
N TYR A 123 -22.20 9.52 16.70
CA TYR A 123 -22.88 10.42 15.77
C TYR A 123 -24.31 9.97 15.43
N GLN A 124 -24.58 8.66 15.37
CA GLN A 124 -25.92 8.12 15.10
C GLN A 124 -26.92 8.26 16.27
N ARG A 125 -26.47 8.74 17.44
CA ARG A 125 -27.32 8.94 18.63
C ARG A 125 -27.83 10.38 18.80
N HIS A 126 -27.48 11.28 17.89
CA HIS A 126 -28.00 12.63 17.79
C HIS A 126 -28.90 12.75 16.56
#